data_AF-A0A652K739-F1
#
_entry.id   AF-A0A652K739-F1
#
_cell.length_a   1.000
_cell.length_b   1.000
_cell.length_c   1.000
_cell.angle_alpha   90.00
_cell.angle_beta   90.00
_cell.angle_gamma   90.00
#
_symmetry.space_group_name_H-M   'P 1'
#
loop_
_entity.id
_entity.type
_entity.pdbx_description
1 polymer ?
#
loop_
_entity_poly.entity_id
_entity_poly.type
_entity_poly.pdbx_seq_one_letter_code
_entity_poly.pdbx_strand_id
1 'polypeptide(L)'
;MTSHVEQQVQARIAAAKAKTQQQKQERDELAGRRKAGLMARHRAKAKRRGIRLGFCGTCARPLMRGTYLQCSKGCGAKLCRGTPRCIPQHNTQCPNRTTAYTDSPGSTA
;
A
#
# COMPACT_ATOMS: atom_id res chain seq x y z
N MET A 1 4.30 -55.77 32.84
CA MET A 1 4.31 -55.94 31.37
C MET A 1 3.31 -54.96 30.79
N THR A 2 3.76 -53.96 30.03
CA THR A 2 2.84 -53.03 29.34
C THR A 2 2.08 -53.80 28.28
N SER A 3 0.76 -53.66 28.24
CA SER A 3 -0.04 -54.35 27.22
C SER A 3 0.29 -53.81 25.83
N HIS A 4 0.20 -54.65 24.80
CA HIS A 4 0.38 -54.23 23.41
C HIS A 4 -0.52 -53.03 23.03
N VAL A 5 -1.71 -52.95 23.64
CA VAL A 5 -2.64 -51.82 23.47
C VAL A 5 -2.08 -50.53 24.06
N GLU A 6 -1.49 -50.57 25.26
CA GLU A 6 -0.85 -49.39 25.87
C GLU A 6 0.31 -48.87 25.02
N GLN A 7 1.13 -49.78 24.45
CA GLN A 7 2.21 -49.40 23.54
C GLN A 7 1.69 -48.71 22.27
N GLN A 8 0.60 -49.22 21.68
CA GLN A 8 -0.04 -48.58 20.52
C GLN A 8 -0.64 -47.21 20.85
N VAL A 9 -1.27 -47.06 22.03
CA VAL A 9 -1.81 -45.78 22.49
C VAL A 9 -0.68 -44.76 22.69
N GLN A 10 0.43 -45.16 23.33
CA GLN A 10 1.59 -44.29 23.51
C GLN A 10 2.20 -43.87 22.16
N ALA A 11 2.31 -44.80 21.20
CA ALA A 11 2.79 -44.50 19.86
C ALA A 11 1.90 -43.47 19.13
N ARG A 12 0.57 -43.60 19.25
CA ARG A 12 -0.38 -42.64 18.67
C ARG A 12 -0.27 -41.25 19.31
N ILE A 13 -0.14 -41.18 20.64
CA ILE A 13 0.05 -39.92 21.36
C ILE A 13 1.35 -39.25 20.94
N ALA A 14 2.44 -40.01 20.83
CA ALA A 14 3.74 -39.50 20.38
C ALA A 14 3.66 -38.95 18.95
N ALA A 15 3.03 -39.68 18.03
CA ALA A 15 2.83 -39.22 16.65
C ALA A 15 1.98 -37.93 16.56
N ALA A 16 0.91 -37.82 17.36
CA ALA A 16 0.08 -36.62 17.41
C ALA A 16 0.85 -35.40 17.94
N LYS A 17 1.68 -35.59 18.98
CA LYS A 17 2.56 -34.55 19.52
C LYS A 17 3.60 -34.11 18.49
N ALA A 18 4.25 -35.05 17.81
CA ALA A 18 5.24 -34.75 16.77
C ALA A 18 4.62 -33.93 15.63
N LYS A 19 3.44 -34.32 15.15
CA LYS A 19 2.71 -33.58 14.09
C LYS A 19 2.35 -32.17 14.51
N THR A 20 1.91 -31.98 15.76
CA THR A 20 1.59 -30.66 16.31
C THR A 20 2.83 -29.76 16.38
N GLN A 21 3.96 -30.33 16.79
CA GLN A 21 5.24 -29.62 16.87
C GLN A 21 5.74 -29.21 15.48
N GLN A 22 5.64 -30.10 14.49
CA GLN A 22 5.97 -29.79 13.09
C GLN A 22 5.10 -28.65 12.55
N GLN A 23 3.78 -28.73 12.73
CA GLN A 23 2.87 -27.65 12.30
C GLN A 23 3.17 -26.31 12.97
N LYS A 24 3.58 -26.33 14.25
CA LYS A 24 3.99 -25.12 14.95
C LYS A 24 5.24 -24.52 14.32
N GLN A 25 6.26 -25.35 14.05
CA GLN A 25 7.50 -24.93 13.39
C GLN A 25 7.23 -24.33 12.00
N GLU A 26 6.39 -24.98 11.18
CA GLU A 26 6.00 -24.48 9.85
C GLU A 26 5.29 -23.12 9.93
N ARG A 27 4.38 -22.96 10.90
CA ARG A 27 3.68 -21.68 11.13
C ARG A 27 4.63 -20.58 11.57
N ASP A 28 5.53 -20.89 12.49
CA ASP A 28 6.53 -19.94 13.00
C ASP A 28 7.49 -19.51 11.89
N GLU A 29 7.92 -20.45 11.04
CA GLU A 29 8.74 -20.17 9.88
C GLU A 29 8.03 -19.26 8.87
N LEU A 30 6.77 -19.59 8.53
CA LEU A 30 5.97 -18.77 7.62
C LEU A 30 5.73 -17.36 8.19
N ALA A 31 5.47 -17.25 9.50
CA ALA A 31 5.32 -15.98 10.19
C ALA A 31 6.62 -15.16 10.14
N GLY A 32 7.76 -15.81 10.35
CA GLY A 32 9.10 -15.22 10.19
C GLY A 32 9.32 -14.66 8.78
N ARG A 33 9.06 -15.46 7.74
CA ARG A 33 9.14 -15.04 6.32
C ARG A 33 8.22 -13.85 6.02
N ARG A 34 6.97 -13.88 6.51
CA ARG A 34 6.00 -12.78 6.35
C ARG A 34 6.48 -11.50 7.01
N LYS A 35 7.02 -11.57 8.23
CA LYS A 35 7.55 -10.42 8.96
C LYS A 35 8.76 -9.81 8.24
N ALA A 36 9.70 -10.65 7.78
CA ALA A 36 10.84 -10.20 6.99
C ALA A 36 10.41 -9.50 5.69
N GLY A 37 9.46 -10.09 4.95
CA GLY A 37 8.90 -9.49 3.74
C GLY A 37 8.19 -8.16 4.00
N LEU A 38 7.47 -8.03 5.12
CA LEU A 38 6.84 -6.78 5.53
C LEU A 38 7.91 -5.69 5.79
N MET A 39 8.98 -6.02 6.51
CA MET A 39 10.07 -5.07 6.79
C MET A 39 10.77 -4.60 5.50
N ALA A 40 11.00 -5.50 4.53
CA ALA A 40 11.53 -5.14 3.22
C ALA A 40 10.61 -4.13 2.48
N ARG A 41 9.29 -4.34 2.52
CA ARG A 41 8.32 -3.40 1.95
C ARG A 41 8.34 -2.04 2.64
N HIS A 42 8.47 -2.00 3.96
CA HIS A 42 8.60 -0.75 4.71
C HIS A 42 9.88 0.01 4.33
N ARG A 43 11.03 -0.67 4.26
CA ARG A 43 12.30 -0.07 3.82
C ARG A 43 12.18 0.51 2.40
N ALA A 44 11.61 -0.24 1.46
CA ALA A 44 11.38 0.24 0.10
C ALA A 44 10.42 1.44 0.04
N LYS A 45 9.38 1.47 0.89
CA LYS A 45 8.46 2.61 1.01
C LYS A 45 9.18 3.85 1.57
N ALA A 46 10.01 3.69 2.60
CA ALA A 46 10.79 4.78 3.18
C ALA A 46 11.77 5.37 2.15
N LYS A 47 12.54 4.54 1.45
CA LYS A 47 13.45 4.96 0.36
C LYS A 47 12.72 5.77 -0.72
N ARG A 48 11.52 5.34 -1.12
CA ARG A 48 10.70 6.05 -2.11
C ARG A 48 10.14 7.37 -1.60
N ARG A 49 9.71 7.44 -0.34
CA ARG A 49 9.14 8.67 0.26
C ARG A 49 10.14 9.80 0.41
N GLY A 50 11.44 9.51 0.49
CA GLY A 50 12.49 10.54 0.54
C GLY A 50 12.77 11.22 -0.80
N ILE A 51 12.24 10.70 -1.92
CA ILE A 51 12.48 11.27 -3.26
C ILE A 51 11.53 12.45 -3.47
N ARG A 52 12.10 13.65 -3.51
CA ARG A 52 11.40 14.90 -3.86
C ARG A 52 11.06 14.89 -5.35
N LEU A 53 9.79 15.08 -5.69
CA LEU A 53 9.27 15.02 -7.07
C LEU A 53 8.93 16.39 -7.66
N GLY A 54 9.29 17.46 -6.97
CA GLY A 54 8.98 18.85 -7.32
C GLY A 54 8.12 19.53 -6.26
N PHE A 55 7.36 20.54 -6.67
CA PHE A 55 6.52 21.36 -5.81
C PHE A 55 5.05 21.29 -6.22
N CYS A 56 4.16 21.62 -5.28
CA CYS A 56 2.73 21.78 -5.53
C CYS A 56 2.50 22.97 -6.46
N GLY A 57 1.70 22.77 -7.52
CA GLY A 57 1.36 23.82 -8.48
C GLY A 57 0.49 24.95 -7.93
N THR A 58 0.04 24.88 -6.67
CA THR A 58 -0.81 25.92 -6.03
C THR A 58 -0.12 26.57 -4.84
N CYS A 59 0.32 25.77 -3.85
CA CYS A 59 0.89 26.28 -2.60
C CYS A 59 2.41 26.18 -2.52
N ALA A 60 3.08 25.80 -3.63
CA ALA A 60 4.54 25.61 -3.70
C ALA A 60 5.14 24.66 -2.64
N ARG A 61 4.34 23.85 -1.95
CA ARG A 61 4.83 22.88 -0.95
C ARG A 61 5.65 21.78 -1.64
N PRO A 62 6.81 21.35 -1.10
CA PRO A 62 7.57 20.25 -1.67
C PRO A 62 6.76 18.95 -1.66
N LEU A 63 6.77 18.25 -2.79
CA LEU A 63 6.06 17.01 -3.00
C LEU A 63 7.02 15.83 -2.94
N MET A 64 6.56 14.77 -2.29
CA MET A 64 7.26 13.50 -2.18
C MET A 64 6.48 12.44 -2.95
N ARG A 65 7.15 11.34 -3.30
CA ARG A 65 6.47 10.23 -3.96
C ARG A 65 5.31 9.70 -3.11
N GLY A 66 4.10 9.76 -3.68
CA GLY A 66 2.86 9.32 -3.02
C GLY A 66 2.20 10.34 -2.09
N THR A 67 2.69 11.58 -2.00
CA THR A 67 2.04 12.66 -1.21
C THR A 67 1.30 13.69 -2.06
N TYR A 68 1.22 13.44 -3.36
CA TYR A 68 0.56 14.32 -4.33
C TYR A 68 -0.59 13.61 -5.05
N LEU A 69 -1.40 14.42 -5.71
CA LEU A 69 -2.41 14.05 -6.69
C LEU A 69 -2.05 14.75 -8.01
N GLN A 70 -2.42 14.15 -9.13
CA GLN A 70 -2.39 14.84 -10.41
C GLN A 70 -3.73 15.55 -10.63
N CYS A 71 -3.71 16.68 -11.33
CA CYS A 71 -4.93 17.37 -11.71
C CYS A 71 -5.88 16.43 -12.48
N SER A 72 -7.14 16.34 -12.06
CA SER A 72 -8.14 15.48 -12.68
C SER A 72 -8.50 15.90 -14.11
N LYS A 73 -8.24 17.15 -14.48
CA LYS A 73 -8.46 17.68 -15.84
C LYS A 73 -7.30 17.43 -16.80
N GLY A 74 -6.25 16.73 -16.35
CA GLY A 74 -5.15 16.29 -17.23
C GLY A 74 -4.08 17.33 -17.55
N CYS A 75 -4.05 18.50 -16.90
CA CYS A 75 -3.03 19.53 -17.18
C CYS A 75 -1.61 19.19 -16.68
N GLY A 76 -1.38 17.98 -16.15
CA GLY A 76 -0.06 17.52 -15.66
C GLY A 76 0.39 18.11 -14.32
N ALA A 77 -0.32 19.11 -13.77
CA ALA A 77 0.02 19.71 -12.48
C ALA A 77 -0.06 18.71 -11.32
N LYS A 78 0.93 18.77 -10.42
CA LYS A 78 0.96 17.98 -9.17
C LYS A 78 0.46 18.83 -8.01
N LEU A 79 -0.51 18.32 -7.26
CA LEU A 79 -1.17 19.00 -6.14
C LEU A 79 -0.93 18.25 -4.85
N CYS A 80 -0.62 18.96 -3.76
CA CYS A 80 -0.39 18.31 -2.48
C CYS A 80 -1.72 17.80 -1.89
N ARG A 81 -1.68 16.65 -1.19
CA ARG A 81 -2.84 16.15 -0.44
C ARG A 81 -3.05 16.84 0.91
N GLY A 82 -2.04 17.58 1.37
CA GLY A 82 -1.98 18.10 2.75
C GLY A 82 -2.89 19.29 3.03
N THR A 83 -3.44 19.93 2.01
CA THR A 83 -4.41 21.01 2.18
C THR A 83 -5.63 20.75 1.29
N PRO A 84 -6.85 20.69 1.83
CA PRO A 84 -8.05 20.43 1.04
C PRO A 84 -8.35 21.53 0.02
N ARG A 85 -7.68 22.69 0.13
CA ARG A 85 -7.87 23.86 -0.74
C ARG A 85 -7.06 23.83 -2.03
N CYS A 86 -5.96 23.08 -2.13
CA CYS A 86 -5.11 23.10 -3.33
C CYS A 86 -5.83 22.57 -4.57
N ILE A 87 -6.67 21.54 -4.44
CA ILE A 87 -7.43 21.00 -5.56
C ILE A 87 -8.48 21.99 -6.10
N PRO A 88 -9.41 22.52 -5.27
CA PRO A 88 -10.40 23.48 -5.76
C PRO A 88 -9.76 24.78 -6.25
N GLN A 89 -8.72 25.30 -5.58
CA GLN A 89 -8.00 26.49 -6.05
C GLN A 89 -7.26 26.25 -7.36
N HIS A 90 -6.63 25.08 -7.53
CA HIS A 90 -6.04 24.74 -8.82
C HIS A 90 -7.10 24.62 -9.92
N ASN A 91 -8.26 24.04 -9.63
CA ASN A 91 -9.32 23.82 -10.62
C ASN A 91 -9.84 25.13 -11.23
N THR A 92 -9.80 26.24 -10.49
CA THR A 92 -10.15 27.57 -11.01
C THR A 92 -9.04 28.14 -11.88
N GLN A 93 -7.77 27.79 -11.67
CA GLN A 93 -6.65 28.29 -12.48
C GLN A 93 -6.17 27.28 -13.54
N CYS A 94 -6.83 26.13 -13.64
CA CYS A 94 -6.43 25.04 -14.53
C CYS A 94 -6.64 25.46 -15.99
N PRO A 95 -5.64 25.31 -16.88
CA PRO A 95 -5.78 25.65 -18.30
C PRO A 95 -6.84 24.76 -18.98
N ASN A 96 -7.01 23.52 -18.53
CA ASN A 96 -8.01 22.59 -19.05
C ASN A 96 -9.37 22.74 -18.34
N ARG A 97 -9.65 23.88 -17.67
CA ARG A 97 -10.96 24.10 -17.06
C ARG A 97 -11.98 24.43 -18.15
N THR A 98 -13.14 23.76 -18.09
CA THR A 98 -14.36 24.19 -18.78
C THR A 98 -14.71 25.61 -18.32
N THR A 99 -14.70 26.58 -19.23
CA THR A 99 -14.98 27.99 -18.94
C THR A 99 -16.31 28.48 -19.50
N ALA A 100 -16.75 27.89 -20.60
CA ALA A 100 -17.98 28.25 -21.28
C ALA A 100 -18.92 27.04 -21.38
N TYR A 101 -20.22 27.32 -21.56
CA TYR A 101 -21.25 26.31 -21.82
C TYR A 101 -20.93 25.43 -23.06
N THR A 102 -20.13 25.96 -23.98
CA THR A 102 -19.63 25.28 -25.19
C THR A 102 -18.43 24.36 -24.95
N ASP A 103 -17.83 24.34 -23.76
CA ASP A 103 -16.68 23.49 -23.43
C ASP A 103 -17.13 22.11 -22.88
N SER A 104 -18.43 21.80 -22.91
CA SER A 104 -18.96 20.48 -22.57
C SER A 104 -18.49 19.44 -23.61
N PRO A 105 -18.10 18.22 -23.19
CA PRO A 105 -17.53 17.18 -24.08
C PRO A 105 -18.52 16.58 -25.11
N GLY A 106 -19.62 17.28 -25.42
CA GLY A 106 -20.52 17.01 -26.54
C GLY A 106 -20.63 18.18 -27.55
N SER A 107 -19.82 19.23 -27.38
CA SER A 107 -19.67 20.34 -28.32
C SER A 107 -18.51 20.03 -29.26
N THR A 108 -18.85 19.64 -30.48
CA THR A 108 -18.01 18.99 -31.49
C THR A 108 -17.17 19.96 -32.32
N ALA A 109 -15.96 19.55 -32.73
CA ALA A 109 -15.42 19.69 -34.08
C ALA A 109 -14.34 18.62 -34.33
#